data_AF-A0A6N0LQE5-F1
#
_entry.id   AF-A0A6N0LQE5-F1
#
_cell.length_a   1.000
_cell.length_b   1.000
_cell.length_c   1.000
_cell.angle_alpha   90.00
_cell.angle_beta   90.00
_cell.angle_gamma   90.00
#
_symmetry.space_group_name_H-M   'P 1'
#
loop_
_entity.id
_entity.type
_entity.pdbx_description
1 polymer ?
#
loop_
_entity_poly.entity_id
_entity_poly.type
_entity_poly.pdbx_seq_one_letter_code
_entity_poly.pdbx_strand_id
1 'polypeptide(L)'
;MRYIDYFDLKRIRCILPEDWLEEWLVKAKDAEEQVSLGIDIDKYAQVWRDFKPALESIIGQKCWYCETIQPRSDKEVDHFRPKKTLLDVIPKHTGYIWLAFNYKNFRYSCQFCNKIRTDKVNNTKGGKGSYFPLIDESKRAWKPGDEVSEKPKLLDPCVEEDVKLLDFNEDGTPCHIPSANADDQDRVKISIQRYHLHHSALVEDRKRLARDLEQAIVDAEYFFQTFATQQDQKILDKFQDKLKLLKTAINITSEYSLFAERYVAGKRNYDWIALVFI
;
A
#
# COMPACT_ATOMS: atom_id res chain seq x y z
N MET A 1 2.69 0.30 3.75
CA MET A 1 1.37 0.47 3.12
C MET A 1 0.38 0.96 4.16
N ARG A 2 -0.63 1.74 3.78
CA ARG A 2 -1.70 2.21 4.68
C ARG A 2 -2.98 1.42 4.39
N TYR A 3 -3.89 1.38 5.37
CA TYR A 3 -5.22 0.80 5.15
C TYR A 3 -6.02 1.70 4.22
N ILE A 4 -6.53 1.12 3.14
CA ILE A 4 -7.32 1.79 2.12
C ILE A 4 -8.73 1.18 2.13
N ASP A 5 -9.64 1.87 2.80
CA ASP A 5 -11.05 1.56 2.76
C ASP A 5 -11.64 2.02 1.42
N TYR A 6 -11.64 1.08 0.48
CA TYR A 6 -11.89 1.28 -0.93
C TYR A 6 -13.19 0.59 -1.41
N PHE A 7 -13.80 -0.26 -0.58
CA PHE A 7 -14.97 -1.03 -0.98
C PHE A 7 -16.28 -0.26 -0.90
N ASP A 8 -16.31 0.89 -0.20
CA ASP A 8 -17.44 1.80 -0.25
C ASP A 8 -17.32 2.79 -1.42
N LEU A 9 -17.97 2.42 -2.53
CA LEU A 9 -18.05 3.22 -3.76
C LEU A 9 -18.66 4.62 -3.54
N LYS A 10 -19.36 4.89 -2.43
CA LYS A 10 -19.88 6.23 -2.12
C LYS A 10 -18.76 7.27 -2.01
N ARG A 11 -17.57 6.88 -1.52
CA ARG A 11 -16.41 7.78 -1.46
C ARG A 11 -15.88 8.13 -2.84
N ILE A 12 -15.97 7.21 -3.79
CA ILE A 12 -15.56 7.42 -5.18
C ILE A 12 -16.57 8.32 -5.91
N ARG A 13 -17.88 8.12 -5.68
CA ARG A 13 -18.95 8.92 -6.30
C ARG A 13 -18.86 10.41 -5.99
N CYS A 14 -18.32 10.79 -4.84
CA CYS A 14 -18.14 12.20 -4.49
C CYS A 14 -16.99 12.89 -5.23
N ILE A 15 -16.11 12.13 -5.90
CA ILE A 15 -14.86 12.63 -6.48
C ILE A 15 -14.85 12.52 -8.02
N LEU A 16 -15.67 11.63 -8.58
CA LEU A 16 -15.79 11.41 -10.02
C LEU A 16 -17.12 11.97 -10.56
N PRO A 17 -17.26 12.18 -11.88
CA PRO A 17 -18.52 12.60 -12.48
C PRO A 17 -19.69 11.69 -12.09
N GLU A 18 -20.90 12.26 -11.97
CA GLU A 18 -22.08 11.63 -11.37
C GLU A 18 -22.43 10.25 -11.94
N ASP A 19 -22.23 10.05 -13.26
CA ASP A 19 -22.54 8.80 -13.97
C ASP A 19 -21.31 7.92 -14.27
N TRP A 20 -20.11 8.37 -13.92
CA TRP A 20 -18.86 7.72 -14.35
C TRP A 20 -18.77 6.27 -13.88
N LEU A 21 -19.19 6.01 -12.64
CA LEU A 21 -19.11 4.68 -12.05
C LEU A 21 -20.11 3.74 -12.70
N GLU A 22 -21.32 4.21 -12.98
CA GLU A 22 -22.41 3.51 -13.63
C GLU A 22 -22.02 3.15 -15.07
N GLU A 23 -21.44 4.10 -15.82
CA GLU A 23 -20.88 3.86 -17.15
C GLU A 23 -19.77 2.81 -17.13
N TRP A 24 -18.86 2.90 -16.15
CA TRP A 24 -17.79 1.92 -16.00
C TRP A 24 -18.33 0.53 -15.68
N LEU A 25 -19.33 0.42 -14.80
CA LEU A 25 -19.97 -0.85 -14.44
C LEU A 25 -20.62 -1.53 -15.65
N VAL A 26 -21.25 -0.76 -16.55
CA VAL A 26 -21.79 -1.29 -17.81
C VAL A 26 -20.68 -1.84 -18.69
N LYS A 27 -19.59 -1.09 -18.88
CA LYS A 27 -18.41 -1.54 -19.66
C LYS A 27 -17.76 -2.78 -19.06
N ALA A 28 -17.64 -2.83 -17.74
CA ALA A 28 -17.07 -3.95 -17.01
C ALA A 28 -17.92 -5.22 -17.19
N LYS A 29 -19.24 -5.10 -17.11
CA LYS A 29 -20.17 -6.22 -17.31
C LYS A 29 -20.16 -6.75 -18.74
N ASP A 30 -20.17 -5.85 -19.73
CA ASP A 30 -20.04 -6.26 -21.14
C ASP A 30 -18.71 -7.00 -21.37
N ALA A 31 -17.59 -6.45 -20.90
CA ALA A 31 -16.29 -7.09 -21.02
C ALA A 31 -16.25 -8.47 -20.34
N GLU A 32 -16.86 -8.61 -19.16
CA GLU A 32 -16.99 -9.90 -18.47
C GLU A 32 -17.78 -10.92 -19.30
N GLU A 33 -18.91 -10.52 -19.88
CA GLU A 33 -19.72 -11.37 -20.76
C GLU A 33 -18.93 -11.80 -22.00
N GLN A 34 -18.26 -10.87 -22.68
CA GLN A 34 -17.46 -11.16 -23.88
C GLN A 34 -16.29 -12.11 -23.59
N VAL A 35 -15.62 -11.93 -22.45
CA VAL A 35 -14.54 -12.85 -22.02
C VAL A 35 -15.10 -14.22 -21.64
N SER A 36 -16.31 -14.29 -21.06
CA SER A 36 -16.98 -15.57 -20.78
C SER A 36 -17.32 -16.35 -22.05
N LEU A 37 -17.53 -15.66 -23.18
CA LEU A 37 -17.72 -16.23 -24.52
C LEU A 37 -16.40 -16.66 -25.19
N GLY A 38 -15.26 -16.55 -24.49
CA GLY A 38 -13.95 -17.01 -24.97
C GLY A 38 -13.12 -15.95 -25.70
N ILE A 39 -13.54 -14.68 -25.68
CA ILE A 39 -12.72 -13.59 -26.22
C ILE A 39 -11.52 -13.35 -25.30
N ASP A 40 -10.35 -13.10 -25.91
CA ASP A 40 -9.13 -12.76 -25.17
C ASP A 40 -9.34 -11.52 -24.29
N ILE A 41 -9.14 -11.72 -22.98
CA ILE A 41 -9.26 -10.71 -21.93
C ILE A 41 -8.42 -9.46 -22.18
N ASP A 42 -7.28 -9.58 -22.87
CA ASP A 42 -6.42 -8.42 -23.16
C ASP A 42 -7.06 -7.42 -24.11
N LYS A 43 -8.05 -7.82 -24.91
CA LYS A 43 -8.81 -6.89 -25.76
C LYS A 43 -9.60 -5.87 -24.94
N TYR A 44 -9.91 -6.21 -23.69
CA TYR A 44 -10.65 -5.36 -22.76
C TYR A 44 -9.72 -4.70 -21.73
N ALA A 45 -8.41 -4.63 -22.00
CA ALA A 45 -7.47 -4.06 -21.06
C ALA A 45 -7.72 -2.60 -20.72
N GLN A 46 -8.38 -1.87 -21.61
CA GLN A 46 -8.77 -0.50 -21.35
C GLN A 46 -9.76 -0.39 -20.19
N VAL A 47 -10.66 -1.37 -20.02
CA VAL A 47 -11.72 -1.33 -18.99
C VAL A 47 -11.13 -1.23 -17.59
N TRP A 48 -10.16 -2.08 -17.23
CA TRP A 48 -9.53 -1.98 -15.91
C TRP A 48 -8.56 -0.78 -15.81
N ARG A 49 -7.96 -0.33 -16.92
CA ARG A 49 -7.11 0.88 -16.91
C ARG A 49 -7.91 2.16 -16.69
N ASP A 50 -9.10 2.23 -17.27
CA ASP A 50 -10.02 3.36 -17.12
C ASP A 50 -10.38 3.57 -15.66
N PHE A 51 -10.29 2.53 -14.84
CA PHE A 51 -10.59 2.60 -13.42
C PHE A 51 -9.49 3.26 -12.57
N LYS A 52 -8.30 3.50 -13.14
CA LYS A 52 -7.14 4.09 -12.45
C LYS A 52 -7.45 5.43 -11.75
N PRO A 53 -8.16 6.41 -12.35
CA PRO A 53 -8.44 7.69 -11.68
C PRO A 53 -9.26 7.52 -10.40
N ALA A 54 -10.18 6.55 -10.35
CA ALA A 54 -10.91 6.21 -9.13
C ALA A 54 -9.97 5.74 -8.03
N LEU A 55 -9.02 4.87 -8.36
CA LEU A 55 -8.01 4.37 -7.41
C LEU A 55 -7.05 5.46 -6.93
N GLU A 56 -6.67 6.37 -7.83
CA GLU A 56 -5.81 7.51 -7.50
C GLU A 56 -6.52 8.51 -6.58
N SER A 57 -7.82 8.72 -6.75
CA SER A 57 -8.58 9.72 -5.99
C SER A 57 -8.66 9.46 -4.48
N ILE A 58 -8.42 8.23 -4.01
CA ILE A 58 -8.62 7.86 -2.60
C ILE A 58 -7.49 8.36 -1.69
N ILE A 59 -6.23 8.17 -2.10
CA ILE A 59 -5.04 8.61 -1.34
C ILE A 59 -3.99 9.33 -2.19
N GLY A 60 -4.36 9.74 -3.41
CA GLY A 60 -3.49 10.43 -4.37
C GLY A 60 -2.58 9.49 -5.18
N GLN A 61 -1.48 10.06 -5.69
CA GLN A 61 -0.54 9.40 -6.61
C GLN A 61 0.38 8.33 -5.97
N LYS A 62 0.15 8.03 -4.69
CA LYS A 62 1.01 7.16 -3.90
C LYS A 62 0.71 5.68 -4.20
N CYS A 63 1.74 4.89 -4.44
CA CYS A 63 1.60 3.43 -4.58
C CYS A 63 1.04 2.82 -3.28
N TRP A 64 0.01 1.99 -3.37
CA TRP A 64 -0.62 1.39 -2.19
C TRP A 64 0.28 0.39 -1.48
N TYR A 65 1.28 -0.19 -2.16
CA TYR A 65 2.23 -1.13 -1.56
C TYR A 65 3.45 -0.43 -0.92
N CYS A 66 4.27 0.24 -1.74
CA CYS A 66 5.53 0.84 -1.29
C CYS A 66 5.42 2.28 -0.79
N GLU A 67 4.25 2.90 -0.91
CA GLU A 67 4.00 4.27 -0.47
C GLU A 67 4.84 5.35 -1.16
N THR A 68 5.32 5.11 -2.39
CA THR A 68 6.03 6.13 -3.16
C THR A 68 5.18 6.78 -4.24
N ILE A 69 5.39 8.09 -4.41
CA ILE A 69 4.91 8.91 -5.52
C ILE A 69 6.00 8.90 -6.59
N GLN A 70 5.61 8.68 -7.84
CA GLN A 70 6.53 8.67 -8.97
C GLN A 70 6.01 9.67 -10.00
N PRO A 71 6.40 10.96 -9.92
CA PRO A 71 5.73 12.04 -10.66
C PRO A 71 5.74 11.87 -12.19
N ARG A 72 6.70 11.09 -12.73
CA ARG A 72 6.87 10.85 -14.17
C ARG A 72 6.59 9.40 -14.59
N SER A 73 6.05 8.56 -13.70
CA SER A 73 5.73 7.17 -14.01
C SER A 73 4.25 6.94 -13.87
N ASP A 74 3.66 6.31 -14.88
CA ASP A 74 2.32 5.79 -14.76
C ASP A 74 2.27 4.70 -13.69
N LYS A 75 1.38 4.91 -12.70
CA LYS A 75 0.88 3.81 -11.88
C LYS A 75 -0.04 2.92 -12.70
N GLU A 76 -0.13 1.67 -12.28
CA GLU A 76 -0.90 0.61 -12.92
C GLU A 76 -2.04 0.15 -12.01
N VAL A 77 -3.08 -0.40 -12.63
CA VAL A 77 -4.11 -1.17 -11.95
C VAL A 77 -3.61 -2.60 -11.82
N ASP A 78 -3.13 -2.95 -10.62
CA ASP A 78 -2.73 -4.31 -10.27
C ASP A 78 -3.97 -5.12 -9.89
N HIS A 79 -4.03 -6.37 -10.36
CA HIS A 79 -5.02 -7.35 -9.95
C HIS A 79 -4.46 -8.13 -8.77
N PHE A 80 -4.97 -7.89 -7.55
CA PHE A 80 -4.47 -8.53 -6.33
C PHE A 80 -4.42 -10.06 -6.49
N ARG A 81 -5.54 -10.64 -6.92
CA ARG A 81 -5.62 -11.97 -7.55
C ARG A 81 -5.35 -11.85 -9.05
N PRO A 82 -4.26 -12.41 -9.60
CA PRO A 82 -3.91 -12.23 -11.00
C PRO A 82 -4.96 -12.80 -11.94
N LYS A 83 -5.40 -11.98 -12.90
CA LYS A 83 -6.36 -12.37 -13.95
C LYS A 83 -5.85 -13.41 -14.95
N LYS A 84 -4.54 -13.69 -14.97
CA LYS A 84 -3.86 -14.60 -15.89
C LYS A 84 -3.05 -15.63 -15.12
N THR A 85 -2.44 -16.55 -15.86
CA THR A 85 -1.62 -17.65 -15.34
C THR A 85 -0.73 -17.22 -14.17
N LEU A 86 -0.86 -17.95 -13.07
CA LEU A 86 -0.06 -17.74 -11.86
C LEU A 86 1.35 -18.31 -12.04
N LEU A 87 2.31 -17.66 -11.41
CA LEU A 87 3.68 -18.18 -11.30
C LEU A 87 3.78 -19.14 -10.11
N ASP A 88 4.59 -20.18 -10.26
CA ASP A 88 4.92 -21.19 -9.24
C ASP A 88 3.72 -21.97 -8.67
N VAL A 89 2.67 -22.20 -9.48
CA VAL A 89 1.49 -23.01 -9.10
C VAL A 89 1.38 -24.26 -9.97
N ILE A 90 1.25 -25.42 -9.33
CA ILE A 90 1.06 -26.73 -9.97
C ILE A 90 -0.16 -27.42 -9.32
N PRO A 91 -1.16 -27.89 -10.11
CA PRO A 91 -1.26 -27.79 -11.57
C PRO A 91 -1.39 -26.34 -12.06
N LYS A 92 -1.15 -26.11 -13.35
CA LYS A 92 -1.12 -24.75 -13.93
C LYS A 92 -2.48 -24.06 -13.74
N HIS A 93 -2.52 -23.02 -12.93
CA HIS A 93 -3.70 -22.17 -12.77
C HIS A 93 -3.81 -21.17 -13.93
N THR A 94 -4.99 -21.03 -14.54
CA THR A 94 -5.22 -20.15 -15.70
C THR A 94 -5.38 -18.68 -15.32
N GLY A 95 -5.55 -18.40 -14.03
CA GLY A 95 -5.76 -17.06 -13.48
C GLY A 95 -7.20 -16.89 -12.98
N TYR A 96 -7.41 -15.89 -12.14
CA TYR A 96 -8.72 -15.52 -11.63
C TYR A 96 -9.44 -14.66 -12.67
N ILE A 97 -9.73 -15.24 -13.84
CA ILE A 97 -10.26 -14.51 -15.00
C ILE A 97 -11.59 -13.82 -14.64
N TRP A 98 -12.43 -14.48 -13.84
CA TRP A 98 -13.70 -13.96 -13.33
C TRP A 98 -13.55 -12.76 -12.37
N LEU A 99 -12.33 -12.42 -11.95
CA LEU A 99 -12.04 -11.22 -11.15
C LEU A 99 -11.34 -10.12 -11.95
N ALA A 100 -11.23 -10.27 -13.28
CA ALA A 100 -10.51 -9.32 -14.12
C ALA A 100 -11.16 -7.94 -14.20
N PHE A 101 -12.49 -7.89 -14.11
CA PHE A 101 -13.28 -6.66 -14.15
C PHE A 101 -13.95 -6.35 -12.80
N ASN A 102 -13.56 -7.05 -11.74
CA ASN A 102 -14.04 -6.79 -10.40
C ASN A 102 -13.15 -5.73 -9.73
N TYR A 103 -13.68 -4.52 -9.54
CA TYR A 103 -12.94 -3.41 -8.94
C TYR A 103 -12.38 -3.73 -7.55
N LYS A 104 -13.04 -4.61 -6.78
CA LYS A 104 -12.55 -5.03 -5.45
C LYS A 104 -11.24 -5.79 -5.52
N ASN A 105 -10.87 -6.31 -6.69
CA ASN A 105 -9.60 -6.96 -6.95
C ASN A 105 -8.50 -6.00 -7.43
N PHE A 106 -8.78 -4.70 -7.57
CA PHE A 106 -7.84 -3.72 -8.12
C PHE A 106 -7.05 -3.00 -7.03
N ARG A 107 -5.74 -2.82 -7.25
CA ARG A 107 -4.84 -2.06 -6.38
C ARG A 107 -4.08 -1.02 -7.20
N TYR A 108 -3.91 0.17 -6.63
CA TYR A 108 -3.11 1.21 -7.26
C TYR A 108 -1.62 0.96 -6.99
N SER A 109 -0.92 0.37 -7.96
CA SER A 109 0.46 -0.04 -7.78
C SER A 109 1.40 0.70 -8.71
N CYS A 110 2.63 0.97 -8.27
CA CYS A 110 3.69 1.33 -9.18
C CYS A 110 4.15 0.10 -9.99
N GLN A 111 4.82 0.36 -11.11
CA GLN A 111 5.38 -0.70 -11.95
C GLN A 111 6.47 -1.51 -11.22
N PHE A 112 7.15 -0.92 -10.24
CA PHE A 112 8.22 -1.57 -9.48
C PHE A 112 7.69 -2.62 -8.49
N CYS A 113 6.55 -2.35 -7.85
CA CYS A 113 5.88 -3.34 -7.01
C CYS A 113 5.09 -4.35 -7.84
N ASN A 114 4.54 -3.94 -8.99
CA ASN A 114 3.70 -4.80 -9.82
C ASN A 114 4.51 -5.76 -10.72
N LYS A 115 5.65 -5.33 -11.27
CA LYS A 115 6.45 -6.13 -12.21
C LYS A 115 7.71 -6.66 -11.56
N ILE A 116 8.08 -7.89 -11.92
CA ILE A 116 9.29 -8.53 -11.42
C ILE A 116 10.52 -7.78 -11.92
N ARG A 117 11.40 -7.39 -11.00
CA ARG A 117 12.62 -6.60 -11.25
C ARG A 117 13.74 -7.00 -10.31
N THR A 118 14.96 -6.62 -10.68
CA THR A 118 16.15 -6.78 -9.86
C THR A 118 16.63 -5.41 -9.38
N ASP A 119 16.82 -5.28 -8.07
CA ASP A 119 17.57 -4.20 -7.45
C ASP A 119 19.06 -4.45 -7.72
N LYS A 120 19.68 -3.59 -8.52
CA LYS A 120 21.07 -3.77 -8.93
C LYS A 120 22.06 -3.51 -7.80
N VAL A 121 21.67 -2.77 -6.76
CA VAL A 121 22.56 -2.41 -5.65
C VAL A 121 22.80 -3.62 -4.75
N ASN A 122 21.71 -4.26 -4.32
CA ASN A 122 21.77 -5.39 -3.39
C ASN A 122 21.58 -6.75 -4.09
N ASN A 123 21.45 -6.76 -5.42
CA ASN A 123 21.17 -7.94 -6.25
C ASN A 123 19.93 -8.74 -5.78
N THR A 124 18.91 -8.05 -5.27
CA THR A 124 17.65 -8.67 -4.83
C THR A 124 16.61 -8.65 -5.94
N LYS A 125 15.81 -9.71 -6.06
CA LYS A 125 14.73 -9.81 -7.04
C LYS A 125 13.38 -9.75 -6.33
N GLY A 126 12.53 -8.83 -6.75
CA GLY A 126 11.19 -8.63 -6.20
C GLY A 126 10.21 -8.17 -7.27
N GLY A 127 8.98 -7.80 -6.86
CA GLY A 127 7.87 -7.45 -7.75
C GLY A 127 6.85 -8.59 -7.85
N LYS A 128 5.56 -8.25 -7.74
CA LYS A 128 4.48 -9.22 -7.53
C LYS A 128 4.27 -10.07 -8.77
N GLY A 129 4.31 -9.49 -9.97
CA GLY A 129 3.98 -10.18 -11.21
C GLY A 129 2.62 -10.88 -11.10
N SER A 130 2.57 -12.15 -11.51
CA SER A 130 1.42 -13.03 -11.27
C SER A 130 1.63 -14.03 -10.12
N TYR A 131 2.48 -13.68 -9.14
CA TYR A 131 2.55 -14.43 -7.89
C TYR A 131 1.30 -14.17 -7.03
N PHE A 132 0.68 -15.24 -6.55
CA PHE A 132 -0.41 -15.19 -5.58
C PHE A 132 -0.34 -16.39 -4.62
N PRO A 133 0.69 -16.45 -3.76
CA PRO A 133 0.87 -17.55 -2.82
C PRO A 133 -0.21 -17.56 -1.73
N LEU A 134 -0.66 -18.75 -1.36
CA LEU A 134 -1.61 -18.98 -0.27
C LEU A 134 -0.92 -19.62 0.94
N ILE A 135 -1.50 -19.46 2.12
CA ILE A 135 -1.06 -20.20 3.32
C ILE A 135 -1.25 -21.70 3.09
N ASP A 136 -2.42 -22.09 2.59
CA ASP A 136 -2.75 -23.46 2.19
C ASP A 136 -3.10 -23.49 0.70
N GLU A 137 -2.16 -23.99 -0.11
CA GLU A 137 -2.32 -24.11 -1.57
C GLU A 137 -3.44 -25.09 -1.96
N SER A 138 -3.84 -26.03 -1.09
CA SER A 138 -4.97 -26.93 -1.35
C SER A 138 -6.32 -26.22 -1.36
N LYS A 139 -6.39 -25.00 -0.81
CA LYS A 139 -7.60 -24.16 -0.77
C LYS A 139 -7.71 -23.17 -1.92
N ARG A 140 -6.80 -23.24 -2.89
CA ARG A 140 -6.81 -22.36 -4.06
C ARG A 140 -8.14 -22.45 -4.79
N ALA A 141 -8.72 -21.30 -5.10
CA ALA A 141 -9.95 -21.20 -5.87
C ALA A 141 -9.68 -21.52 -7.34
N TRP A 142 -10.52 -22.38 -7.93
CA TRP A 142 -10.45 -22.74 -9.35
C TRP A 142 -11.66 -22.22 -10.15
N LYS A 143 -12.65 -21.70 -9.45
CA LYS A 143 -13.90 -21.16 -9.99
C LYS A 143 -14.42 -20.05 -9.08
N PRO A 144 -15.34 -19.19 -9.58
CA PRO A 144 -15.94 -18.14 -8.78
C PRO A 144 -16.57 -18.68 -7.48
N GLY A 145 -16.31 -18.00 -6.37
CA GLY A 145 -16.88 -18.31 -5.07
C GLY A 145 -15.98 -19.15 -4.17
N ASP A 146 -15.01 -19.88 -4.72
CA ASP A 146 -14.08 -20.69 -3.92
C ASP A 146 -13.08 -19.82 -3.13
N GLU A 147 -12.93 -18.53 -3.47
CA GLU A 147 -11.94 -17.61 -2.87
C GLU A 147 -12.20 -17.36 -1.39
N VAL A 148 -13.43 -17.61 -0.92
CA VAL A 148 -13.81 -17.50 0.50
C VAL A 148 -13.00 -18.45 1.40
N SER A 149 -12.44 -19.52 0.82
CA SER A 149 -11.60 -20.48 1.53
C SER A 149 -10.12 -20.14 1.48
N GLU A 150 -9.72 -19.17 0.67
CA GLU A 150 -8.32 -18.79 0.50
C GLU A 150 -7.82 -17.91 1.65
N LYS A 151 -6.58 -18.12 2.05
CA LYS A 151 -5.83 -17.18 2.90
C LYS A 151 -4.56 -16.74 2.16
N PRO A 152 -4.54 -15.53 1.55
CA PRO A 152 -3.37 -15.05 0.83
C PRO A 152 -2.18 -14.82 1.76
N LYS A 153 -0.98 -15.17 1.30
CA LYS A 153 0.26 -14.78 2.01
C LYS A 153 0.61 -13.31 1.80
N LEU A 154 0.14 -12.73 0.70
CA LEU A 154 0.36 -11.32 0.41
C LEU A 154 -0.51 -10.45 1.32
N LEU A 155 0.10 -9.43 1.93
CA LEU A 155 -0.60 -8.39 2.68
C LEU A 155 -1.38 -7.49 1.73
N ASP A 156 -2.66 -7.34 1.99
CA ASP A 156 -3.56 -6.52 1.20
C ASP A 156 -3.75 -5.15 1.86
N PRO A 157 -3.42 -4.02 1.20
CA PRO A 157 -3.70 -2.69 1.74
C PRO A 157 -5.19 -2.41 1.94
N CYS A 158 -6.10 -3.21 1.37
CA CYS A 158 -7.54 -3.11 1.59
C CYS A 158 -8.05 -3.98 2.76
N VAL A 159 -7.14 -4.62 3.53
CA VAL A 159 -7.45 -5.39 4.74
C VAL A 159 -6.72 -4.75 5.92
N GLU A 160 -7.46 -4.27 6.92
CA GLU A 160 -6.88 -3.48 8.01
C GLU A 160 -5.90 -4.30 8.86
N GLU A 161 -6.25 -5.57 9.11
CA GLU A 161 -5.44 -6.53 9.86
C GLU A 161 -4.09 -6.77 9.17
N ASP A 162 -4.07 -6.84 7.84
CA ASP A 162 -2.85 -7.07 7.06
C ASP A 162 -1.88 -5.90 7.18
N VAL A 163 -2.41 -4.67 7.09
CA VAL A 163 -1.60 -3.47 7.20
C VAL A 163 -0.96 -3.35 8.59
N LYS A 164 -1.66 -3.81 9.64
CA LYS A 164 -1.16 -3.78 11.01
C LYS A 164 0.05 -4.69 11.24
N LEU A 165 0.27 -5.70 10.39
CA LEU A 165 1.39 -6.63 10.52
C LEU A 165 2.74 -6.07 10.07
N LEU A 166 2.73 -5.06 9.19
CA LEU A 166 3.95 -4.45 8.65
C LEU A 166 4.51 -3.39 9.60
N ASP A 167 5.80 -3.47 9.85
CA ASP A 167 6.57 -2.51 10.63
C ASP A 167 7.92 -2.22 9.95
N PHE A 168 8.75 -1.41 10.60
CA PHE A 168 10.07 -1.04 10.11
C PHE A 168 11.08 -0.90 11.24
N ASN A 169 12.32 -1.26 10.95
CA ASN A 169 13.46 -0.94 11.80
C ASN A 169 13.81 0.56 11.70
N GLU A 170 14.60 1.06 12.64
CA GLU A 170 15.02 2.47 12.69
C GLU A 170 15.77 2.93 11.42
N ASP A 171 16.42 2.01 10.72
CA ASP A 171 17.15 2.26 9.47
C ASP A 171 16.24 2.28 8.23
N GLY A 172 14.92 2.09 8.39
CA GLY A 172 13.96 2.04 7.29
C GLY A 172 13.83 0.67 6.63
N THR A 173 14.48 -0.37 7.14
CA THR A 173 14.29 -1.74 6.65
C THR A 173 12.92 -2.26 7.08
N PRO A 174 12.07 -2.77 6.17
CA PRO A 174 10.74 -3.29 6.53
C PRO A 174 10.86 -4.62 7.30
N CYS A 175 10.00 -4.81 8.29
CA CYS A 175 9.91 -6.01 9.11
C CYS A 175 8.46 -6.28 9.53
N HIS A 176 8.22 -7.35 10.30
CA HIS A 176 6.92 -7.59 10.92
C HIS A 176 6.86 -6.93 12.30
N ILE A 177 5.66 -6.68 12.80
CA ILE A 177 5.49 -6.27 14.20
C ILE A 177 6.05 -7.33 15.16
N PRO A 178 6.58 -6.95 16.35
CA PRO A 178 7.15 -7.90 17.30
C PRO A 178 6.19 -9.00 17.78
N SER A 179 4.89 -8.71 17.82
CA SER A 179 3.84 -9.62 18.30
C SER A 179 3.28 -10.56 17.23
N ALA A 180 3.81 -10.54 16.00
CA ALA A 180 3.33 -11.40 14.93
C ALA A 180 3.61 -12.89 15.23
N ASN A 181 2.61 -13.75 14.99
CA ASN A 181 2.79 -15.20 15.04
C ASN A 181 3.58 -15.71 13.83
N ALA A 182 3.93 -17.00 13.81
CA ALA A 182 4.76 -17.59 12.75
C ALA A 182 4.16 -17.44 11.34
N ASP A 183 2.84 -17.59 11.20
CA ASP A 183 2.16 -17.43 9.91
C ASP A 183 2.24 -15.96 9.45
N ASP A 184 1.93 -15.01 10.34
CA ASP A 184 1.98 -13.58 10.01
C ASP A 184 3.41 -13.10 9.69
N GLN A 185 4.43 -13.64 10.37
CA GLN A 185 5.84 -13.38 10.03
C GLN A 185 6.17 -13.84 8.61
N ASP A 186 5.72 -15.04 8.21
CA ASP A 186 5.90 -15.54 6.84
C ASP A 186 5.15 -14.68 5.82
N ARG A 187 3.90 -14.28 6.12
CA ARG A 187 3.11 -13.38 5.27
C ARG A 187 3.83 -12.05 5.03
N VAL A 188 4.33 -11.42 6.08
CA VAL A 188 5.09 -10.16 5.98
C VAL A 188 6.36 -10.36 5.15
N LYS A 189 7.13 -11.42 5.41
CA LYS A 189 8.36 -11.73 4.66
C LYS A 189 8.10 -11.92 3.17
N ILE A 190 7.09 -12.72 2.82
CA ILE A 190 6.67 -12.94 1.44
C ILE A 190 6.21 -11.63 0.80
N SER A 191 5.46 -10.80 1.51
CA SER A 191 5.00 -9.50 1.01
C SER A 191 6.14 -8.52 0.79
N ILE A 192 7.11 -8.43 1.70
CA ILE A 192 8.33 -7.63 1.55
C ILE A 192 9.12 -8.04 0.31
N GLN A 193 9.21 -9.35 0.05
CA GLN A 193 9.87 -9.87 -1.14
C GLN A 193 9.08 -9.56 -2.41
N ARG A 194 7.79 -9.94 -2.44
CA ARG A 194 6.95 -9.85 -3.64
C ARG A 194 6.61 -8.41 -3.98
N TYR A 195 6.43 -7.50 -3.03
CA TYR A 195 6.28 -6.07 -3.34
C TYR A 195 7.62 -5.33 -3.45
N HIS A 196 8.74 -6.03 -3.24
CA HIS A 196 10.10 -5.49 -3.23
C HIS A 196 10.28 -4.32 -2.27
N LEU A 197 9.63 -4.37 -1.09
CA LEU A 197 9.63 -3.25 -0.13
C LEU A 197 11.01 -2.95 0.46
N HIS A 198 11.91 -3.92 0.40
CA HIS A 198 13.31 -3.84 0.83
C HIS A 198 14.27 -3.43 -0.31
N HIS A 199 13.75 -2.93 -1.44
CA HIS A 199 14.58 -2.36 -2.50
C HIS A 199 15.45 -1.23 -1.96
N SER A 200 16.73 -1.19 -2.32
CA SER A 200 17.75 -0.25 -1.84
C SER A 200 17.27 1.21 -1.80
N ALA A 201 16.76 1.73 -2.92
CA ALA A 201 16.19 3.08 -2.99
C ALA A 201 15.10 3.36 -1.94
N LEU A 202 14.17 2.42 -1.73
CA LEU A 202 13.09 2.60 -0.74
C LEU A 202 13.62 2.63 0.70
N VAL A 203 14.62 1.80 0.99
CA VAL A 203 15.27 1.77 2.32
C VAL A 203 16.04 3.07 2.55
N GLU A 204 16.81 3.54 1.57
CA GLU A 204 17.55 4.80 1.67
C GLU A 204 16.65 6.02 1.81
N ASP A 205 15.50 6.05 1.11
CA ASP A 205 14.53 7.14 1.25
C ASP A 205 13.87 7.14 2.63
N ARG A 206 13.50 5.95 3.17
CA ARG A 206 13.00 5.85 4.55
C ARG A 206 14.06 6.22 5.58
N LYS A 207 15.33 5.85 5.37
CA LYS A 207 16.45 6.25 6.22
C LYS A 207 16.69 7.76 6.21
N ARG A 208 16.47 8.43 5.07
CA ARG A 208 16.49 9.89 4.99
C ARG A 208 15.33 10.49 5.79
N LEU A 209 14.11 10.00 5.57
CA LEU A 209 12.94 10.42 6.32
C LEU A 209 13.10 10.22 7.83
N ALA A 210 13.72 9.11 8.26
CA ALA A 210 14.02 8.84 9.67
C ALA A 210 14.86 9.96 10.29
N ARG A 211 15.91 10.42 9.58
CA ARG A 211 16.76 11.53 10.04
C ARG A 211 16.00 12.85 10.10
N ASP A 212 15.16 13.12 9.11
CA ASP A 212 14.35 14.34 9.07
C ASP A 212 13.32 14.37 10.21
N LEU A 213 12.69 13.23 10.49
CA LEU A 213 11.78 13.04 11.62
C LEU A 213 12.50 13.19 12.96
N GLU A 214 13.66 12.55 13.13
CA GLU A 214 14.45 12.66 14.35
C GLU A 214 14.84 14.11 14.64
N GLN A 215 15.31 14.84 13.63
CA GLN A 215 15.64 16.25 13.78
C GLN A 215 14.41 17.08 14.17
N ALA A 216 13.25 16.83 13.54
CA ALA A 216 12.02 17.53 13.88
C ALA A 216 11.56 17.25 15.33
N ILE A 217 11.76 16.03 15.81
CA ILE A 217 11.43 15.62 17.20
C ILE A 217 12.37 16.27 18.20
N VAL A 218 13.67 16.26 17.95
CA VAL A 218 14.66 16.93 18.81
C VAL A 218 14.40 18.44 18.89
N ASP A 219 14.13 19.08 17.74
CA ASP A 219 13.78 20.50 17.70
C ASP A 219 12.48 20.79 18.47
N ALA A 220 11.46 19.95 18.29
CA ALA A 220 10.19 20.09 18.98
C ALA A 220 10.37 19.96 20.50
N GLU A 221 11.15 18.99 20.97
CA GLU A 221 11.46 18.84 22.39
C GLU A 221 12.16 20.07 22.95
N TYR A 222 13.15 20.59 22.23
CA TYR A 222 13.85 21.81 22.64
C TYR A 222 12.88 22.99 22.81
N PHE A 223 11.99 23.22 21.83
CA PHE A 223 11.00 24.30 21.94
C PHE A 223 9.96 24.04 23.03
N PHE A 224 9.53 22.79 23.23
CA PHE A 224 8.59 22.41 24.28
C PHE A 224 9.14 22.74 25.69
N GLN A 225 10.37 22.30 25.99
CA GLN A 225 11.03 22.57 27.27
C GLN A 225 11.33 24.05 27.45
N THR A 226 11.75 24.73 26.39
CA THR A 226 12.04 26.18 26.45
C THR A 226 10.77 26.98 26.69
N PHE A 227 9.65 26.61 26.06
CA PHE A 227 8.36 27.26 26.29
C PHE A 227 7.88 27.07 27.73
N ALA A 228 8.08 25.88 28.32
CA ALA A 228 7.70 25.60 29.71
C ALA A 228 8.37 26.55 30.73
N THR A 229 9.56 27.07 30.40
CA THR A 229 10.31 28.00 31.27
C THR A 229 10.10 29.47 30.90
N GLN A 230 10.11 29.81 29.61
CA GLN A 230 10.09 31.21 29.15
C GLN A 230 8.70 31.76 28.84
N GLN A 231 7.72 30.88 28.55
CA GLN A 231 6.35 31.25 28.17
C GLN A 231 6.26 32.24 27.00
N ASP A 232 7.24 32.23 26.08
CA ASP A 232 7.26 33.09 24.89
C ASP A 232 6.43 32.48 23.75
N GLN A 233 5.47 33.25 23.23
CA GLN A 233 4.61 32.85 22.13
C GLN A 233 5.38 32.42 20.87
N LYS A 234 6.50 33.08 20.53
CA LYS A 234 7.31 32.70 19.35
C LYS A 234 7.91 31.31 19.46
N ILE A 235 8.17 30.84 20.68
CA ILE A 235 8.69 29.50 20.93
C ILE A 235 7.57 28.48 20.77
N LEU A 236 6.38 28.80 21.26
CA LEU A 236 5.19 27.99 21.04
C LEU A 236 4.88 27.83 19.54
N ASP A 237 4.97 28.92 18.76
CA ASP A 237 4.73 28.88 17.31
C ASP A 237 5.74 27.93 16.62
N LYS A 238 7.03 27.99 16.98
CA LYS A 238 8.05 27.07 16.45
C LYS A 238 7.79 25.60 16.83
N PHE A 239 7.33 25.35 18.05
CA PHE A 239 6.92 24.01 18.47
C PHE A 239 5.74 23.50 17.62
N GLN A 240 4.72 24.34 17.40
CA GLN A 240 3.57 24.03 16.56
C GLN A 240 3.97 23.76 15.10
N ASP A 241 4.95 24.50 14.55
CA ASP A 241 5.48 24.24 13.22
C ASP A 241 6.10 22.84 13.12
N LYS A 242 6.86 22.41 14.14
CA LYS A 242 7.42 21.06 14.18
C LYS A 242 6.34 19.99 14.31
N LEU A 243 5.32 20.22 15.15
CA LEU A 243 4.16 19.33 15.23
C LEU A 243 3.45 19.21 13.87
N LYS A 244 3.27 20.31 13.14
CA LYS A 244 2.64 20.31 11.82
C LYS A 244 3.46 19.50 10.80
N LEU A 245 4.79 19.59 10.83
CA LEU A 245 5.67 18.78 9.99
C LEU A 245 5.50 17.28 10.28
N LEU A 246 5.50 16.88 11.56
CA LEU A 246 5.30 15.49 11.96
C LEU A 246 3.90 14.98 11.57
N LYS A 247 2.86 15.78 11.81
CA LYS A 247 1.48 15.48 11.38
C LYS A 247 1.37 15.30 9.87
N THR A 248 2.07 16.13 9.11
CA THR A 248 2.12 16.02 7.65
C THR A 248 2.81 14.73 7.24
N ALA A 249 3.92 14.36 7.88
CA ALA A 249 4.66 13.13 7.55
C ALA A 249 3.85 11.86 7.80
N ILE A 250 3.08 11.80 8.89
CA ILE A 250 2.22 10.63 9.20
C ILE A 250 0.90 10.61 8.42
N ASN A 251 0.56 11.69 7.72
CA ASN A 251 -0.69 11.77 6.97
C ASN A 251 -0.74 10.69 5.89
N ILE A 252 -1.91 10.03 5.76
CA ILE A 252 -2.12 8.92 4.82
C ILE A 252 -1.76 9.25 3.36
N THR A 253 -1.79 10.51 2.93
CA THR A 253 -1.42 10.92 1.57
C THR A 253 0.08 11.10 1.36
N SER A 254 0.86 11.24 2.45
CA SER A 254 2.31 11.47 2.39
C SER A 254 3.08 10.20 2.04
N GLU A 255 4.23 10.35 1.39
CA GLU A 255 5.12 9.22 1.11
C GLU A 255 5.61 8.58 2.40
N TYR A 256 5.67 7.24 2.41
CA TYR A 256 6.10 6.46 3.57
C TYR A 256 5.36 6.76 4.88
N SER A 257 4.11 7.22 4.81
CA SER A 257 3.33 7.62 5.98
C SER A 257 3.20 6.56 7.07
N LEU A 258 3.14 5.26 6.71
CA LEU A 258 3.17 4.20 7.73
C LEU A 258 4.51 4.18 8.47
N PHE A 259 5.62 4.29 7.75
CA PHE A 259 6.95 4.34 8.37
C PHE A 259 7.06 5.55 9.31
N ALA A 260 6.63 6.73 8.85
CA ALA A 260 6.62 7.93 9.69
C ALA A 260 5.77 7.74 10.95
N GLU A 261 4.57 7.15 10.82
CA GLU A 261 3.68 6.88 11.96
C GLU A 261 4.35 5.96 12.98
N ARG A 262 4.93 4.84 12.52
CA ARG A 262 5.64 3.87 13.38
C ARG A 262 6.84 4.50 14.07
N TYR A 263 7.62 5.28 13.31
CA TYR A 263 8.81 5.96 13.82
C TYR A 263 8.45 6.95 14.94
N VAL A 264 7.47 7.83 14.71
CA VAL A 264 7.02 8.81 15.69
C VAL A 264 6.36 8.13 16.89
N ALA A 265 5.54 7.10 16.68
CA ALA A 265 4.87 6.38 17.77
C ALA A 265 5.84 5.60 18.67
N GLY A 266 7.04 5.28 18.16
CA GLY A 266 8.12 4.67 18.93
C GLY A 266 8.78 5.62 19.95
N LYS A 267 8.65 6.95 19.78
CA LYS A 267 9.30 7.97 20.61
C LYS A 267 8.51 8.30 21.88
N ARG A 268 8.09 7.26 22.62
CA ARG A 268 7.22 7.38 23.81
C ARG A 268 7.84 8.12 25.00
N ASN A 269 9.14 8.40 24.95
CA ASN A 269 9.89 9.10 25.98
C ASN A 269 9.68 10.62 25.96
N TYR A 270 9.00 11.18 24.96
CA TYR A 270 8.66 12.60 24.89
C TYR A 270 7.19 12.82 25.23
N ASP A 271 6.92 13.66 26.23
CA ASP A 271 5.58 13.86 26.81
C ASP A 271 4.54 14.37 25.79
N TRP A 272 4.99 15.12 24.78
CA TRP A 272 4.12 15.75 23.80
C TRP A 272 3.86 14.90 22.55
N ILE A 273 4.49 13.73 22.39
CA ILE A 273 4.38 12.92 21.16
C ILE A 273 2.93 12.51 20.87
N ALA A 274 2.11 12.32 21.90
CA ALA A 274 0.68 12.05 21.74
C ALA A 274 -0.05 13.15 20.95
N LEU A 275 0.41 14.41 21.01
CA LEU A 275 -0.19 15.54 20.28
C LEU A 275 -0.05 15.43 18.76
N VAL A 276 0.86 14.58 18.26
CA VAL A 276 1.02 14.33 16.82
C VAL A 276 -0.15 13.50 16.27
N PHE A 277 -0.79 12.67 17.11
CA PHE A 277 -1.85 11.73 16.70
C PHE A 277 -3.27 12.24 16.93
N ILE A 278 -3.42 13.47 17.43
CA ILE A 278 -4.70 14.17 17.66
C ILE A 278 -4.93 15.19 16.55
#